data_AF-A0A024UQP1-F1
#
_entry.id   AF-A0A024UQP1-F1
#
_cell.length_a   1.000
_cell.length_b   1.000
_cell.length_c   1.000
_cell.angle_alpha   90.00
_cell.angle_beta   90.00
_cell.angle_gamma   90.00
#
_symmetry.space_group_name_H-M   'P 1'
#
loop_
_entity.id
_entity.type
_entity.pdbx_description
1 polymer ?
#
loop_
_entity_poly.entity_id
_entity_poly.type
_entity_poly.pdbx_seq_one_letter_code
_entity_poly.pdbx_strand_id
1 'polypeptide(L)'
;MAWFASGTTNDELAMALKGHDIIKTKKVLDAFRSVDRALFVPQTMLTRAYKDYPIREGTLHLSAPHIYAQVMEALELHPGASFLNIGSGSGYLSCLVGTITGKDAINHGLEIDAGVVEACRASLMAYTSVKRRRGLVPARSNQDYDSDGGDDTSDVPDEDMLNEVPQEEVDAKEEQAATENFSVCSIVCGDVFRMDVAKNMKYDRIYVGARAPDRLLAMAKELLNPFGIVVGPFGDKLMKIRRREGNQFSELVLGNVTFAPMREVHHINNNMFSPDDTICFFPPQVWTPQRHKAYPRRFKEAVNVLLTANSGVPSNIWLRVFEYCAFEWFQEELRAEAKLRALLEST
;
A
#
# COMPACT_ATOMS: atom_id res chain seq x y z
N MET A 1 -10.33 19.60 18.79
CA MET A 1 -11.41 20.14 17.94
C MET A 1 -11.94 18.99 17.10
N ALA A 2 -13.25 18.76 17.07
CA ALA A 2 -13.85 17.80 16.14
C ALA A 2 -14.11 18.52 14.81
N TRP A 3 -13.71 17.92 13.69
CA TRP A 3 -13.79 18.53 12.38
C TRP A 3 -15.10 18.14 11.69
N PHE A 4 -15.72 19.08 10.97
CA PHE A 4 -17.05 18.92 10.37
C PHE A 4 -17.02 18.24 8.98
N ALA A 5 -15.95 17.54 8.64
CA ALA A 5 -15.70 16.99 7.30
C ALA A 5 -16.49 15.69 7.01
N SER A 6 -17.81 15.70 7.17
CA SER A 6 -18.68 14.53 7.01
C SER A 6 -19.55 14.57 5.75
N GLY A 7 -19.84 13.41 5.17
CA GLY A 7 -20.74 13.25 4.03
C GLY A 7 -21.93 12.31 4.30
N THR A 8 -22.72 12.07 3.25
CA THR A 8 -23.69 10.96 3.12
C THR A 8 -23.18 9.86 2.18
N THR A 9 -22.17 10.16 1.37
CA THR A 9 -21.46 9.21 0.49
C THR A 9 -19.94 9.25 0.72
N ASN A 10 -19.20 8.26 0.19
CA ASN A 10 -17.75 8.25 0.25
C ASN A 10 -17.10 9.43 -0.52
N ASP A 11 -17.72 9.84 -1.63
CA ASP A 11 -17.26 10.98 -2.43
C ASP A 11 -17.44 12.31 -1.68
N GLU A 12 -18.61 12.52 -1.06
CA GLU A 12 -18.87 13.69 -0.22
C GLU A 12 -17.91 13.76 0.98
N LEU A 13 -17.61 12.63 1.63
CA LEU A 13 -16.60 12.58 2.70
C LEU A 13 -15.23 13.03 2.19
N ALA A 14 -14.77 12.49 1.06
CA ALA A 14 -13.48 12.85 0.47
C ALA A 14 -13.42 14.32 0.05
N MET A 15 -14.50 14.85 -0.53
CA MET A 15 -14.61 16.25 -0.94
C MET A 15 -14.74 17.20 0.25
N ALA A 16 -15.40 16.81 1.35
CA ALA A 16 -15.44 17.59 2.59
C ALA A 16 -14.06 17.68 3.25
N LEU A 17 -13.31 16.57 3.31
CA LEU A 17 -11.92 16.56 3.80
C LEU A 17 -10.99 17.46 2.96
N LYS A 18 -11.21 17.52 1.64
CA LYS A 18 -10.52 18.46 0.75
C LYS A 18 -10.94 19.91 1.01
N GLY A 19 -12.23 20.17 1.15
CA GLY A 19 -12.78 21.52 1.40
C GLY A 19 -12.31 22.14 2.71
N HIS A 20 -11.92 21.32 3.69
CA HIS A 20 -11.32 21.75 4.96
C HIS A 20 -9.78 21.78 4.96
N ASP A 21 -9.10 21.67 3.80
CA ASP A 21 -7.63 21.64 3.66
C ASP A 21 -6.94 20.51 4.47
N ILE A 22 -7.66 19.39 4.67
CA ILE A 22 -7.15 18.19 5.34
C ILE A 22 -6.53 17.25 4.29
N ILE A 23 -7.19 17.07 3.15
CA ILE A 23 -6.63 16.48 1.93
C ILE A 23 -6.15 17.62 1.03
N LYS A 24 -4.88 17.59 0.65
CA LYS A 24 -4.19 18.66 -0.08
C LYS A 24 -3.75 18.21 -1.47
N THR A 25 -3.29 16.97 -1.60
CA THR A 25 -2.76 16.44 -2.87
C THR A 25 -3.79 15.62 -3.64
N LYS A 26 -3.76 15.73 -4.97
CA LYS A 26 -4.68 14.99 -5.87
C LYS A 26 -4.61 13.48 -5.63
N LYS A 27 -3.41 12.93 -5.43
CA LYS A 27 -3.20 11.49 -5.18
C LYS A 27 -3.92 10.98 -3.92
N VAL A 28 -3.94 11.77 -2.84
CA VAL A 28 -4.65 11.41 -1.60
C VAL A 28 -6.17 11.55 -1.79
N LEU A 29 -6.63 12.59 -2.49
CA LEU A 29 -8.05 12.72 -2.85
C LEU A 29 -8.54 11.52 -3.67
N ASP A 30 -7.83 11.16 -4.74
CA ASP A 30 -8.19 10.05 -5.62
C ASP A 30 -8.21 8.71 -4.85
N ALA A 31 -7.24 8.49 -3.95
CA ALA A 31 -7.21 7.34 -3.05
C ALA A 31 -8.48 7.27 -2.20
N PHE A 32 -8.82 8.35 -1.48
CA PHE A 32 -10.01 8.43 -0.63
C PHE A 32 -11.32 8.21 -1.41
N ARG A 33 -11.47 8.81 -2.59
CA ARG A 33 -12.64 8.61 -3.46
C ARG A 33 -12.76 7.16 -3.95
N SER A 34 -11.63 6.49 -4.20
CA SER A 34 -11.60 5.16 -4.79
C SER A 34 -11.69 3.99 -3.80
N VAL A 35 -11.44 4.22 -2.51
CA VAL A 35 -11.54 3.22 -1.43
C VAL A 35 -12.75 3.56 -0.56
N ASP A 36 -13.85 2.85 -0.80
CA ASP A 36 -15.10 3.08 -0.07
C ASP A 36 -14.98 2.68 1.41
N ARG A 37 -15.09 3.67 2.30
CA ARG A 37 -14.97 3.47 3.76
C ARG A 37 -16.04 2.53 4.33
N ALA A 38 -17.22 2.42 3.71
CA ALA A 38 -18.28 1.53 4.19
C ALA A 38 -17.90 0.04 4.16
N LEU A 39 -16.95 -0.36 3.31
CA LEU A 39 -16.43 -1.73 3.23
C LEU A 39 -15.59 -2.14 4.45
N PHE A 40 -15.20 -1.19 5.30
CA PHE A 40 -14.25 -1.38 6.41
C PHE A 40 -14.85 -1.01 7.78
N VAL A 41 -16.17 -0.84 7.82
CA VAL A 41 -16.98 -0.45 8.99
C VAL A 41 -17.96 -1.61 9.30
N PRO A 42 -18.17 -1.97 10.57
CA PRO A 42 -19.14 -3.02 10.92
C PRO A 42 -20.56 -2.69 10.42
N GLN A 43 -21.33 -3.73 10.11
CA GLN A 43 -22.69 -3.60 9.56
C GLN A 43 -23.62 -2.78 10.48
N THR A 44 -23.47 -2.96 11.79
CA THR A 44 -24.12 -2.19 12.88
C THR A 44 -23.87 -0.69 12.84
N MET A 45 -22.80 -0.24 12.17
CA MET A 45 -22.34 1.15 12.13
C MET A 45 -22.30 1.75 10.72
N LEU A 46 -22.92 1.13 9.71
CA LEU A 46 -22.91 1.66 8.33
C LEU A 46 -23.49 3.08 8.21
N THR A 47 -24.50 3.43 9.01
CA THR A 47 -25.05 4.81 9.08
C THR A 47 -24.02 5.86 9.51
N ARG A 48 -22.88 5.41 10.05
CA ARG A 48 -21.76 6.20 10.54
C ARG A 48 -20.55 6.19 9.60
N ALA A 49 -20.57 5.38 8.53
CA ALA A 49 -19.39 5.11 7.69
C ALA A 49 -18.73 6.38 7.13
N TYR A 50 -19.55 7.34 6.68
CA TYR A 50 -19.09 8.57 6.01
C TYR A 50 -19.01 9.80 6.94
N LYS A 51 -18.95 9.57 8.25
CA LYS A 51 -18.82 10.65 9.25
C LYS A 51 -17.37 10.75 9.75
N ASP A 52 -16.92 11.97 10.01
CA ASP A 52 -15.53 12.25 10.41
C ASP A 52 -15.27 12.02 11.90
N TYR A 53 -15.44 10.77 12.35
CA TYR A 53 -15.12 10.33 13.70
C TYR A 53 -14.61 8.89 13.73
N PRO A 54 -13.90 8.47 14.80
CA PRO A 54 -13.46 7.08 14.93
C PRO A 54 -14.64 6.13 15.11
N ILE A 55 -14.56 4.97 14.48
CA ILE A 55 -15.48 3.84 14.69
C ILE A 55 -14.83 2.86 15.67
N ARG A 56 -15.60 2.40 16.67
CA ARG A 56 -15.16 1.47 17.71
C ARG A 56 -16.25 0.44 17.97
N GLU A 57 -15.94 -0.83 17.79
CA GLU A 57 -16.85 -1.94 18.13
C GLU A 57 -16.03 -3.14 18.62
N GLY A 58 -16.31 -3.62 19.83
CA GLY A 58 -15.47 -4.64 20.47
C GLY A 58 -14.01 -4.20 20.53
N THR A 59 -13.11 -5.00 19.95
CA THR A 59 -11.68 -4.71 19.81
C THR A 59 -11.30 -3.99 18.52
N LEU A 60 -12.22 -3.83 17.56
CA LEU A 60 -11.98 -3.07 16.32
C LEU A 60 -11.98 -1.57 16.62
N HIS A 61 -10.93 -0.89 16.17
CA HIS A 61 -10.81 0.56 16.20
C HIS A 61 -10.34 1.09 14.84
N LEU A 62 -11.21 1.85 14.17
CA LEU A 62 -10.93 2.54 12.92
C LEU A 62 -10.84 4.05 13.20
N SER A 63 -9.70 4.67 12.90
CA SER A 63 -9.48 6.10 13.13
C SER A 63 -10.43 6.99 12.29
N ALA A 64 -10.57 8.24 12.71
CA ALA A 64 -11.32 9.25 11.96
C ALA A 64 -10.72 9.47 10.55
N PRO A 65 -11.55 9.70 9.52
CA PRO A 65 -11.11 10.04 8.17
C PRO A 65 -10.03 11.15 8.11
N HIS A 66 -10.15 12.24 8.88
CA HIS A 66 -9.15 13.31 8.87
C HIS A 66 -7.76 12.86 9.34
N ILE A 67 -7.69 11.94 10.30
CA ILE A 67 -6.41 11.37 10.78
C ILE A 67 -5.75 10.59 9.65
N TYR A 68 -6.52 9.75 8.93
CA TYR A 68 -5.99 9.02 7.79
C TYR A 68 -5.57 9.94 6.64
N ALA A 69 -6.29 11.05 6.40
CA ALA A 69 -5.88 12.04 5.41
C ALA A 69 -4.54 12.71 5.79
N GLN A 70 -4.40 13.18 7.04
CA GLN A 70 -3.14 13.75 7.55
C GLN A 70 -1.97 12.76 7.46
N VAL A 71 -2.21 11.48 7.79
CA VAL A 71 -1.21 10.41 7.68
C VAL A 71 -0.82 10.16 6.23
N MET A 72 -1.78 10.08 5.31
CA MET A 72 -1.53 9.85 3.88
C MET A 72 -0.71 10.98 3.23
N GLU A 73 -0.97 12.25 3.59
CA GLU A 73 -0.15 13.39 3.16
C GLU A 73 1.25 13.35 3.80
N ALA A 74 1.34 13.07 5.10
CA ALA A 74 2.60 13.01 5.82
C ALA A 74 3.53 11.86 5.35
N LEU A 75 2.96 10.73 4.92
CA LEU A 75 3.71 9.57 4.45
C LEU A 75 4.42 9.79 3.10
N GLU A 76 4.12 10.82 2.29
CA GLU A 76 4.78 11.01 0.98
C GLU A 76 4.88 9.72 0.13
N LEU A 77 3.74 9.06 -0.05
CA LEU A 77 3.63 7.79 -0.78
C LEU A 77 3.99 7.95 -2.27
N HIS A 78 4.64 6.93 -2.84
CA HIS A 78 4.98 6.82 -4.26
C HIS A 78 4.77 5.38 -4.77
N PRO A 79 4.66 5.16 -6.10
CA PRO A 79 4.60 3.83 -6.68
C PRO A 79 5.77 2.93 -6.25
N GLY A 80 5.50 1.62 -6.09
CA GLY A 80 6.47 0.60 -5.72
C GLY A 80 6.96 0.62 -4.26
N ALA A 81 6.57 1.62 -3.46
CA ALA A 81 7.01 1.78 -2.08
C ALA A 81 6.66 0.56 -1.21
N SER A 82 7.54 0.23 -0.27
CA SER A 82 7.29 -0.75 0.79
C SER A 82 6.63 -0.09 2.01
N PHE A 83 5.50 -0.62 2.43
CA PHE A 83 4.66 -0.10 3.51
C PHE A 83 4.38 -1.14 4.60
N LEU A 84 4.49 -0.72 5.87
CA LEU A 84 4.08 -1.49 7.05
C LEU A 84 3.04 -0.71 7.87
N ASN A 85 1.90 -1.34 8.16
CA ASN A 85 0.84 -0.81 9.00
C ASN A 85 0.78 -1.58 10.34
N ILE A 86 1.29 -0.99 11.41
CA ILE A 86 1.35 -1.58 12.75
C ILE A 86 0.09 -1.21 13.53
N GLY A 87 -0.74 -2.19 13.91
CA GLY A 87 -2.10 -1.97 14.41
C GLY A 87 -3.04 -1.64 13.25
N SER A 88 -3.09 -2.51 12.24
CA SER A 88 -3.76 -2.22 10.96
C SER A 88 -5.29 -2.14 11.04
N GLY A 89 -5.91 -2.62 12.13
CA GLY A 89 -7.36 -2.60 12.29
C GLY A 89 -8.06 -3.32 11.13
N SER A 90 -9.12 -2.73 10.58
CA SER A 90 -9.86 -3.28 9.43
C SER A 90 -9.12 -3.20 8.09
N GLY A 91 -7.91 -2.62 8.02
CA GLY A 91 -7.12 -2.53 6.79
C GLY A 91 -7.46 -1.34 5.87
N TYR A 92 -8.41 -0.47 6.25
CA TYR A 92 -8.82 0.69 5.44
C TYR A 92 -7.64 1.57 4.97
N LEU A 93 -6.74 1.92 5.89
CA LEU A 93 -5.55 2.71 5.55
C LEU A 93 -4.61 1.95 4.62
N SER A 94 -4.43 0.63 4.81
CA SER A 94 -3.60 -0.18 3.92
C SER A 94 -4.17 -0.20 2.48
N CYS A 95 -5.49 -0.19 2.31
CA CYS A 95 -6.11 -0.05 1.00
C CYS A 95 -5.92 1.35 0.40
N LEU A 96 -6.08 2.43 1.20
CA LEU A 96 -5.77 3.79 0.76
C LEU A 96 -4.32 3.90 0.26
N VAL A 97 -3.35 3.41 1.03
CA VAL A 97 -1.94 3.35 0.65
C VAL A 97 -1.76 2.55 -0.64
N GLY A 98 -2.37 1.36 -0.73
CA GLY A 98 -2.24 0.46 -1.87
C GLY A 98 -2.69 1.07 -3.21
N THR A 99 -3.63 2.02 -3.20
CA THR A 99 -4.03 2.76 -4.41
C THR A 99 -3.02 3.79 -4.90
N ILE A 100 -2.12 4.29 -4.03
CA ILE A 100 -1.06 5.23 -4.43
C ILE A 100 0.25 4.49 -4.73
N THR A 101 0.53 3.41 -4.01
CA THR A 101 1.76 2.63 -4.19
C THR A 101 1.67 1.65 -5.36
N GLY A 102 0.46 1.31 -5.84
CA GLY A 102 0.24 0.45 -7.00
C GLY A 102 0.53 -1.04 -6.75
N LYS A 103 0.33 -1.86 -7.77
CA LYS A 103 0.49 -3.34 -7.70
C LYS A 103 1.89 -3.81 -7.33
N ASP A 104 2.91 -3.01 -7.63
CA ASP A 104 4.33 -3.34 -7.48
C ASP A 104 4.88 -2.97 -6.09
N ALA A 105 4.00 -2.64 -5.15
CA ALA A 105 4.31 -2.24 -3.78
C ALA A 105 4.26 -3.43 -2.81
N ILE A 106 5.08 -3.35 -1.76
CA ILE A 106 4.89 -4.18 -0.56
C ILE A 106 3.90 -3.47 0.35
N ASN A 107 2.86 -4.17 0.78
CA ASN A 107 1.81 -3.62 1.65
C ASN A 107 1.54 -4.64 2.76
N HIS A 108 2.19 -4.45 3.91
CA HIS A 108 2.13 -5.34 5.05
C HIS A 108 1.30 -4.73 6.18
N GLY A 109 0.44 -5.55 6.79
CA GLY A 109 -0.32 -5.21 7.98
C GLY A 109 0.03 -6.14 9.12
N LEU A 110 0.06 -5.58 10.33
CA LEU A 110 0.22 -6.32 11.58
C LEU A 110 -0.89 -5.92 12.54
N GLU A 111 -1.60 -6.90 13.07
CA GLU A 111 -2.63 -6.71 14.10
C GLU A 111 -2.52 -7.82 15.16
N ILE A 112 -2.70 -7.45 16.43
CA ILE A 112 -2.50 -8.36 17.57
C ILE A 112 -3.73 -9.23 17.84
N ASP A 113 -4.91 -8.79 17.38
CA ASP A 113 -6.19 -9.43 17.63
C ASP A 113 -6.65 -10.27 16.44
N ALA A 114 -6.72 -11.59 16.62
CA ALA A 114 -7.11 -12.53 15.58
C ALA A 114 -8.53 -12.30 15.02
N GLY A 115 -9.46 -11.80 15.84
CA GLY A 115 -10.81 -11.44 15.38
C GLY A 115 -10.81 -10.21 14.49
N VAL A 116 -10.00 -9.20 14.84
CA VAL A 116 -9.80 -8.01 14.01
C VAL A 116 -9.07 -8.35 12.70
N VAL A 117 -8.09 -9.26 12.74
CA VAL A 117 -7.41 -9.79 11.54
C VAL A 117 -8.40 -10.46 10.58
N GLU A 118 -9.34 -11.25 11.09
CA GLU A 118 -10.34 -11.91 10.24
C GLU A 118 -11.34 -10.91 9.63
N ALA A 119 -11.81 -9.94 10.43
CA ALA A 119 -12.61 -8.83 9.92
C ALA A 119 -11.86 -7.99 8.86
N CYS A 120 -10.55 -7.80 9.03
CA CYS A 120 -9.67 -7.17 8.04
C CYS A 120 -9.64 -7.99 6.74
N ARG A 121 -9.41 -9.30 6.80
CA ARG A 121 -9.40 -10.17 5.60
C ARG A 121 -10.71 -10.11 4.83
N ALA A 122 -11.85 -10.19 5.52
CA ALA A 122 -13.17 -10.04 4.90
C ALA A 122 -13.32 -8.67 4.19
N SER A 123 -12.89 -7.59 4.85
CA SER A 123 -12.90 -6.22 4.27
C SER A 123 -12.01 -6.11 3.03
N LEU A 124 -10.81 -6.71 3.06
CA LEU A 124 -9.86 -6.76 1.94
C LEU A 124 -10.42 -7.55 0.74
N MET A 125 -11.10 -8.68 0.99
CA MET A 125 -11.76 -9.49 -0.06
C MET A 125 -12.92 -8.71 -0.71
N ALA A 126 -13.75 -8.05 0.09
CA ALA A 126 -14.85 -7.20 -0.40
C ALA A 126 -14.31 -6.04 -1.25
N TYR A 127 -13.30 -5.33 -0.75
CA TYR A 127 -12.60 -4.26 -1.48
C TYR A 127 -12.03 -4.74 -2.83
N THR A 128 -11.30 -5.85 -2.84
CA THR A 128 -10.70 -6.42 -4.05
C THR A 128 -11.77 -6.82 -5.07
N SER A 129 -12.88 -7.39 -4.60
CA SER A 129 -14.03 -7.77 -5.44
C SER A 129 -14.72 -6.54 -6.06
N VAL A 130 -14.89 -5.45 -5.32
CA VAL A 130 -15.43 -4.19 -5.83
C VAL A 130 -14.49 -3.54 -6.84
N LYS A 131 -13.17 -3.52 -6.58
CA LYS A 131 -12.17 -2.99 -7.51
C LYS A 131 -12.13 -3.76 -8.82
N ARG A 132 -12.09 -5.10 -8.78
CA ARG A 132 -12.15 -5.96 -9.98
C ARG A 132 -13.42 -5.72 -10.80
N ARG A 133 -14.59 -5.68 -10.17
CA ARG A 133 -15.86 -5.39 -10.87
C ARG A 133 -15.86 -4.01 -11.54
N ARG A 134 -15.29 -2.98 -10.90
CA ARG A 134 -15.18 -1.63 -11.50
C ARG A 134 -14.17 -1.57 -12.65
N GLY A 135 -13.12 -2.40 -12.64
CA GLY A 135 -12.19 -2.56 -13.76
C GLY A 135 -12.71 -3.40 -14.93
N LEU A 136 -13.87 -4.06 -14.78
CA LEU A 136 -14.53 -4.87 -15.81
C LEU A 136 -15.70 -4.16 -16.50
N VAL A 137 -15.96 -2.90 -16.17
CA VAL A 137 -16.95 -2.07 -16.88
C VAL A 137 -16.21 -1.32 -18.00
N PRO A 138 -16.42 -1.65 -19.29
CA PRO A 138 -15.81 -0.88 -20.37
C PRO A 138 -16.30 0.58 -20.30
N ALA A 139 -15.42 1.51 -20.67
CA ALA A 139 -15.79 2.91 -20.76
C ALA A 139 -17.00 3.04 -21.69
N ARG A 140 -18.08 3.69 -21.22
CA ARG A 140 -19.22 3.98 -22.08
C ARG A 140 -18.71 4.85 -23.23
N SER A 141 -18.88 4.37 -24.46
CA SER A 141 -18.61 5.16 -25.65
C SER A 141 -19.43 6.45 -25.60
N ASN A 142 -18.77 7.58 -25.85
CA ASN A 142 -19.49 8.80 -26.20
C ASN A 142 -20.19 8.53 -27.54
N GLN A 143 -21.51 8.53 -27.53
CA GLN A 143 -22.28 8.74 -28.75
C GLN A 143 -22.61 10.23 -28.79
N ASP A 144 -21.80 10.95 -29.56
CA ASP A 144 -22.06 12.35 -29.88
C ASP A 144 -23.30 12.46 -30.78
N TYR A 145 -24.03 13.55 -30.61
CA TYR A 145 -25.14 13.93 -31.50
C TYR A 145 -24.58 14.61 -32.75
N ASP A 146 -25.16 14.25 -33.90
CA ASP A 146 -25.31 14.97 -35.18
C ASP A 146 -25.03 14.00 -36.36
N SER A 147 -25.65 14.06 -37.54
CA SER A 147 -26.90 14.64 -38.04
C SER A 147 -26.93 14.33 -39.55
N ASP A 148 -28.06 13.85 -40.08
CA ASP A 148 -28.51 14.00 -41.47
C ASP A 148 -27.72 13.33 -42.65
N GLY A 149 -28.43 13.04 -43.76
CA GLY A 149 -27.83 12.92 -45.10
C GLY A 149 -27.61 11.53 -45.75
N GLY A 150 -28.64 11.02 -46.45
CA GLY A 150 -28.60 10.62 -47.88
C GLY A 150 -27.61 9.58 -48.46
N ASP A 151 -28.15 8.38 -48.71
CA ASP A 151 -28.23 7.63 -49.99
C ASP A 151 -27.00 7.15 -50.82
N ASP A 152 -27.23 5.95 -51.38
CA ASP A 152 -26.79 5.35 -52.66
C ASP A 152 -25.47 4.54 -52.90
N THR A 153 -25.70 3.37 -53.51
CA THR A 153 -24.94 2.42 -54.37
C THR A 153 -23.44 2.04 -54.28
N SER A 154 -23.26 0.71 -54.09
CA SER A 154 -22.50 -0.29 -54.89
C SER A 154 -20.95 -0.37 -54.98
N ASP A 155 -20.53 -1.65 -55.10
CA ASP A 155 -19.32 -2.23 -55.69
C ASP A 155 -18.12 -2.65 -54.80
N VAL A 156 -17.61 -3.84 -55.17
CA VAL A 156 -16.60 -4.77 -54.59
C VAL A 156 -16.00 -5.51 -55.82
N PRO A 157 -14.77 -6.08 -55.88
CA PRO A 157 -13.70 -6.32 -54.89
C PRO A 157 -12.37 -5.58 -55.29
N ASP A 158 -11.11 -5.95 -54.96
CA ASP A 158 -10.49 -7.11 -54.28
C ASP A 158 -9.09 -6.77 -53.70
N GLU A 159 -8.45 -7.77 -53.07
CA GLU A 159 -7.00 -7.93 -52.80
C GLU A 159 -6.18 -6.77 -52.18
N ASP A 160 -5.80 -6.91 -50.90
CA ASP A 160 -4.41 -7.36 -50.61
C ASP A 160 -4.26 -7.97 -49.20
N MET A 161 -3.54 -9.10 -49.09
CA MET A 161 -3.40 -9.87 -47.84
C MET A 161 -2.14 -9.48 -47.07
N LEU A 162 -2.22 -8.46 -46.23
CA LEU A 162 -1.26 -8.21 -45.15
C LEU A 162 -1.89 -8.58 -43.81
N ASN A 163 -1.30 -9.55 -43.11
CA ASN A 163 -1.67 -9.93 -41.75
C ASN A 163 -1.22 -8.82 -40.76
N GLU A 164 -1.95 -7.72 -40.72
CA GLU A 164 -1.96 -6.85 -39.55
C GLU A 164 -2.57 -7.64 -38.39
N VAL A 165 -1.83 -7.78 -37.29
CA VAL A 165 -2.41 -8.26 -36.03
C VAL A 165 -3.49 -7.25 -35.66
N PRO A 166 -4.76 -7.65 -35.45
CA PRO A 166 -5.83 -6.70 -35.19
C PRO A 166 -5.44 -5.77 -34.04
N GLN A 167 -5.52 -4.46 -34.26
CA GLN A 167 -5.21 -3.46 -33.24
C GLN A 167 -6.01 -3.74 -31.95
N GLU A 168 -7.24 -4.22 -32.08
CA GLU A 168 -8.10 -4.72 -31.01
C GLU A 168 -7.48 -5.83 -30.13
N GLU A 169 -6.63 -6.72 -30.66
CA GLU A 169 -5.93 -7.75 -29.88
C GLU A 169 -4.72 -7.21 -29.10
N VAL A 170 -4.13 -6.12 -29.56
CA VAL A 170 -3.02 -5.42 -28.87
C VAL A 170 -3.62 -4.54 -27.78
N ASP A 171 -4.63 -3.75 -28.14
CA ASP A 171 -5.40 -2.90 -27.24
C ASP A 171 -6.07 -3.73 -26.14
N ALA A 172 -6.68 -4.89 -26.44
CA ALA A 172 -7.25 -5.78 -25.42
C ALA A 172 -6.19 -6.36 -24.44
N LYS A 173 -4.94 -6.53 -24.88
CA LYS A 173 -3.83 -6.98 -24.00
C LYS A 173 -3.28 -5.84 -23.14
N GLU A 174 -3.23 -4.60 -23.65
CA GLU A 174 -2.89 -3.42 -22.85
C GLU A 174 -4.02 -3.03 -21.88
N GLU A 175 -5.28 -3.17 -22.29
CA GLU A 175 -6.47 -2.90 -21.49
C GLU A 175 -6.67 -3.98 -20.40
N GLN A 176 -6.41 -5.26 -20.69
CA GLN A 176 -6.32 -6.28 -19.63
C GLN A 176 -5.17 -6.01 -18.65
N ALA A 177 -4.04 -5.45 -19.10
CA ALA A 177 -2.94 -5.05 -18.21
C ALA A 177 -3.27 -3.85 -17.29
N ALA A 178 -4.34 -3.09 -17.60
CA ALA A 178 -4.80 -1.95 -16.81
C ALA A 178 -5.64 -2.31 -15.56
N THR A 179 -6.07 -3.58 -15.42
CA THR A 179 -7.15 -3.94 -14.47
C THR A 179 -6.77 -4.05 -12.98
N GLU A 180 -5.49 -4.08 -12.61
CA GLU A 180 -5.06 -4.05 -11.20
C GLU A 180 -3.86 -3.11 -10.96
N ASN A 181 -4.11 -1.80 -10.85
CA ASN A 181 -3.07 -0.82 -10.43
C ASN A 181 -3.13 -0.47 -8.93
N PHE A 182 -3.22 -1.48 -8.06
CA PHE A 182 -3.20 -1.31 -6.60
C PHE A 182 -2.59 -2.53 -5.89
N SER A 183 -1.96 -2.33 -4.74
CA SER A 183 -1.56 -3.46 -3.87
C SER A 183 -2.64 -3.81 -2.86
N VAL A 184 -2.74 -5.10 -2.52
CA VAL A 184 -3.57 -5.61 -1.42
C VAL A 184 -2.69 -5.84 -0.20
N CYS A 185 -3.22 -5.53 0.99
CA CYS A 185 -2.50 -5.73 2.24
C CYS A 185 -2.34 -7.22 2.57
N SER A 186 -1.09 -7.68 2.76
CA SER A 186 -0.81 -8.97 3.42
C SER A 186 -0.86 -8.76 4.93
N ILE A 187 -1.88 -9.32 5.59
CA ILE A 187 -2.16 -9.13 7.02
C ILE A 187 -1.71 -10.33 7.85
N VAL A 188 -0.81 -10.07 8.80
CA VAL A 188 -0.29 -11.03 9.78
C VAL A 188 -0.91 -10.76 11.15
N CYS A 189 -1.31 -11.83 11.85
CA CYS A 189 -1.65 -11.76 13.26
C CYS A 189 -0.37 -11.90 14.10
N GLY A 190 -0.14 -11.00 15.07
CA GLY A 190 1.00 -11.12 15.97
C GLY A 190 1.27 -9.86 16.80
N ASP A 191 2.11 -10.03 17.83
CA ASP A 191 2.58 -8.92 18.66
C ASP A 191 3.80 -8.24 18.03
N VAL A 192 3.74 -6.92 17.84
CA VAL A 192 4.84 -6.12 17.31
C VAL A 192 6.08 -6.15 18.20
N PHE A 193 5.92 -6.28 19.52
CA PHE A 193 7.03 -6.35 20.47
C PHE A 193 7.80 -7.69 20.42
N ARG A 194 7.25 -8.68 19.69
CA ARG A 194 7.90 -9.96 19.35
C ARG A 194 8.46 -10.00 17.92
N MET A 195 8.45 -8.90 17.19
CA MET A 195 9.02 -8.80 15.84
C MET A 195 10.55 -8.89 15.86
N ASP A 196 11.13 -9.79 15.05
CA ASP A 196 12.58 -9.85 14.86
C ASP A 196 13.04 -8.76 13.88
N VAL A 197 13.23 -7.55 14.41
CA VAL A 197 13.61 -6.35 13.65
C VAL A 197 14.93 -6.51 12.89
N ALA A 198 15.84 -7.36 13.36
CA ALA A 198 17.14 -7.59 12.73
C ALA A 198 17.03 -8.46 11.47
N LYS A 199 16.16 -9.50 11.49
CA LYS A 199 15.91 -10.34 10.32
C LYS A 199 14.90 -9.71 9.35
N ASN A 200 13.88 -9.00 9.85
CA ASN A 200 12.76 -8.49 9.08
C ASN A 200 13.22 -7.50 7.98
N MET A 201 12.51 -7.52 6.85
CA MET A 201 12.72 -6.54 5.78
C MET A 201 12.55 -5.09 6.28
N LYS A 202 13.15 -4.16 5.53
CA LYS A 202 13.08 -2.73 5.83
C LYS A 202 12.07 -2.03 4.91
N TYR A 203 11.44 -0.98 5.42
CA TYR A 203 10.29 -0.33 4.81
C TYR A 203 10.57 1.12 4.46
N ASP A 204 10.09 1.55 3.30
CA ASP A 204 10.11 2.95 2.90
C ASP A 204 9.15 3.77 3.76
N ARG A 205 8.04 3.16 4.18
CA ARG A 205 6.91 3.83 4.85
C ARG A 205 6.37 2.96 5.97
N ILE A 206 6.20 3.52 7.15
CA ILE A 206 5.60 2.83 8.31
C ILE A 206 4.49 3.71 8.88
N TYR A 207 3.35 3.12 9.19
CA TYR A 207 2.33 3.74 10.04
C TYR A 207 2.15 2.96 11.34
N VAL A 208 1.91 3.68 12.44
CA VAL A 208 1.55 3.10 13.73
C VAL A 208 0.16 3.57 14.13
N GLY A 209 -0.79 2.63 14.26
CA GLY A 209 -2.21 2.88 14.48
C GLY A 209 -2.67 3.01 15.93
N ALA A 210 -1.76 2.89 16.90
CA ALA A 210 -2.03 3.04 18.34
C ALA A 210 -0.85 3.73 19.04
N ARG A 211 -1.11 4.37 20.19
CA ARG A 211 -0.14 5.18 20.94
C ARG A 211 1.08 4.33 21.31
N ALA A 212 2.20 4.64 20.67
CA ALA A 212 3.43 3.86 20.74
C ALA A 212 4.27 4.25 21.98
N PRO A 213 4.80 3.28 22.73
CA PRO A 213 5.88 3.53 23.69
C PRO A 213 7.21 3.77 22.95
N ASP A 214 8.18 4.39 23.63
CA ASP A 214 9.49 4.75 23.04
C ASP A 214 10.24 3.55 22.43
N ARG A 215 10.10 2.35 23.03
CA ARG A 215 10.64 1.09 22.49
C ARG A 215 10.09 0.78 21.09
N LEU A 216 8.78 0.98 20.86
CA LEU A 216 8.19 0.76 19.53
C LEU A 216 8.66 1.83 18.53
N LEU A 217 8.90 3.06 18.97
CA LEU A 217 9.53 4.07 18.12
C LEU A 217 10.96 3.67 17.72
N ALA A 218 11.75 3.13 18.64
CA ALA A 218 13.09 2.62 18.33
C ALA A 218 13.03 1.46 17.30
N MET A 219 12.15 0.48 17.53
CA MET A 219 11.92 -0.63 16.58
C MET A 219 11.48 -0.11 15.20
N ALA A 220 10.56 0.85 15.13
CA ALA A 220 10.14 1.44 13.87
C ALA A 220 11.28 2.21 13.17
N LYS A 221 12.11 2.96 13.92
CA LYS A 221 13.31 3.65 13.39
C LYS A 221 14.32 2.66 12.78
N GLU A 222 14.49 1.49 13.38
CA GLU A 222 15.35 0.40 12.85
C GLU A 222 14.75 -0.35 11.65
N LEU A 223 13.42 -0.35 11.49
CA LEU A 223 12.72 -0.93 10.35
C LEU A 223 12.68 -0.02 9.12
N LEU A 224 13.06 1.25 9.22
CA LEU A 224 13.06 2.18 8.08
C LEU A 224 14.23 1.95 7.11
N ASN A 225 13.94 1.93 5.82
CA ASN A 225 14.93 2.18 4.77
C ASN A 225 15.57 3.57 4.95
N PRO A 226 16.78 3.81 4.37
CA PRO A 226 17.28 5.17 4.19
C PRO A 226 16.21 6.08 3.57
N PHE A 227 16.03 7.28 4.10
CA PHE A 227 15.00 8.26 3.70
C PHE A 227 13.55 7.84 3.95
N GLY A 228 13.35 6.65 4.52
CA GLY A 228 12.05 6.16 4.95
C GLY A 228 11.39 7.03 6.02
N ILE A 229 10.07 6.94 6.09
CA ILE A 229 9.22 7.75 6.95
C ILE A 229 8.36 6.85 7.82
N VAL A 230 8.40 7.03 9.15
CA VAL A 230 7.36 6.54 10.05
C VAL A 230 6.43 7.68 10.45
N VAL A 231 5.12 7.44 10.43
CA VAL A 231 4.10 8.34 10.97
C VAL A 231 3.32 7.60 12.06
N GLY A 232 3.11 8.23 13.20
CA GLY A 232 2.37 7.60 14.29
C GLY A 232 2.16 8.50 15.52
N PRO A 233 1.30 8.07 16.44
CA PRO A 233 1.08 8.73 17.73
C PRO A 233 2.19 8.33 18.72
N PHE A 234 3.16 9.22 18.90
CA PHE A 234 4.27 9.07 19.84
C PHE A 234 4.05 10.06 20.99
N GLY A 235 3.91 9.55 22.21
CA GLY A 235 3.42 10.36 23.34
C GLY A 235 1.97 10.84 23.13
N ASP A 236 1.77 12.16 23.17
CA ASP A 236 0.48 12.86 22.97
C ASP A 236 0.34 13.47 21.56
N LYS A 237 1.31 13.22 20.67
CA LYS A 237 1.44 13.87 19.36
C LYS A 237 1.45 12.88 18.22
N LEU A 238 0.77 13.23 17.14
CA LEU A 238 0.95 12.60 15.84
C LEU A 238 2.24 13.20 15.25
N MET A 239 3.25 12.37 15.04
CA MET A 239 4.54 12.81 14.52
C MET A 239 4.90 12.07 13.25
N LYS A 240 5.58 12.79 12.36
CA LYS A 240 6.28 12.28 11.19
C LYS A 240 7.76 12.25 11.51
N ILE A 241 8.40 11.10 11.36
CA ILE A 241 9.82 10.91 11.64
C ILE A 241 10.45 10.31 10.40
N ARG A 242 11.43 11.01 9.83
CA ARG A 242 12.16 10.58 8.63
C ARG A 242 13.58 10.19 8.99
N ARG A 243 14.02 9.01 8.53
CA ARG A 243 15.42 8.58 8.57
C ARG A 243 16.26 9.42 7.61
N ARG A 244 17.40 9.94 8.07
CA ARG A 244 18.37 10.69 7.25
C ARG A 244 19.58 9.81 6.93
N GLU A 245 20.67 10.39 6.43
CA GLU A 245 21.94 9.66 6.33
C GLU A 245 22.51 9.31 7.71
N GLY A 246 23.25 8.21 7.77
CA GLY A 246 23.62 7.58 9.04
C GLY A 246 22.40 7.12 9.82
N ASN A 247 22.55 6.95 11.15
CA ASN A 247 21.43 6.62 12.03
C ASN A 247 20.75 7.87 12.60
N GLN A 248 20.65 8.93 11.78
CA GLN A 248 20.03 10.21 12.16
C GLN A 248 18.56 10.26 11.74
N PHE A 249 17.76 11.05 12.47
CA PHE A 249 16.33 11.19 12.25
C PHE A 249 15.91 12.65 12.38
N SER A 250 15.01 13.10 11.52
CA SER A 250 14.32 14.40 11.65
C SER A 250 12.87 14.19 12.00
N GLU A 251 12.36 14.91 12.99
CA GLU A 251 11.01 14.73 13.54
C GLU A 251 10.17 16.00 13.30
N LEU A 252 8.90 15.80 12.93
CA LEU A 252 7.92 16.86 12.69
C LEU A 252 6.63 16.50 13.43
N VAL A 253 6.15 17.41 14.28
CA VAL A 253 4.84 17.28 14.93
C VAL A 253 3.76 17.70 13.93
N LEU A 254 2.81 16.80 13.66
CA LEU A 254 1.66 17.04 12.78
C LEU A 254 0.46 17.59 13.55
N GLY A 255 0.33 17.24 14.83
CA GLY A 255 -0.72 17.74 15.72
C GLY A 255 -0.83 16.92 17.01
N ASN A 256 -1.67 17.37 17.94
CA ASN A 256 -1.97 16.65 19.18
C ASN A 256 -3.11 15.64 18.93
N VAL A 257 -2.99 14.43 19.46
CA VAL A 257 -3.94 13.33 19.21
C VAL A 257 -4.14 12.45 20.44
N THR A 258 -5.29 11.76 20.50
CA THR A 258 -5.56 10.75 21.52
C THR A 258 -5.81 9.41 20.87
N PHE A 259 -4.84 8.50 21.01
CA PHE A 259 -4.94 7.11 20.58
C PHE A 259 -5.01 6.17 21.78
N ALA A 260 -5.64 5.01 21.60
CA ALA A 260 -5.53 3.92 22.56
C ALA A 260 -4.04 3.49 22.68
N PRO A 261 -3.56 3.07 23.86
CA PRO A 261 -2.21 2.51 24.00
C PRO A 261 -2.04 1.29 23.09
N MET A 262 -0.85 1.15 22.50
CA MET A 262 -0.47 -0.12 21.87
C MET A 262 -0.52 -1.24 22.92
N ARG A 263 -1.13 -2.37 22.57
CA ARG A 263 -1.20 -3.56 23.43
C ARG A 263 0.11 -4.37 23.30
N GLU A 264 0.56 -4.94 24.40
CA GLU A 264 1.66 -5.93 24.48
C GLU A 264 1.13 -7.14 25.27
N VAL A 265 1.48 -8.37 24.88
CA VAL A 265 1.02 -9.58 25.57
C VAL A 265 1.85 -9.81 26.84
N HIS A 266 1.46 -9.14 27.94
CA HIS A 266 2.25 -9.15 29.18
C HIS A 266 2.13 -10.42 30.06
N HIS A 267 1.09 -11.25 29.90
CA HIS A 267 0.99 -12.52 30.64
C HIS A 267 0.36 -13.63 29.81
N ILE A 268 1.06 -14.77 29.78
CA ILE A 268 0.64 -16.02 29.16
C ILE A 268 -0.18 -16.81 30.20
N ASN A 269 -1.46 -17.08 29.92
CA ASN A 269 -2.12 -18.22 30.55
C ASN A 269 -1.51 -19.48 29.93
N ASN A 270 -0.85 -20.31 30.75
CA ASN A 270 0.05 -21.42 30.38
C ASN A 270 -0.51 -22.52 29.44
N ASN A 271 -1.76 -22.41 28.96
CA ASN A 271 -2.44 -23.42 28.13
C ASN A 271 -2.86 -22.94 26.73
N MET A 272 -2.46 -21.74 26.27
CA MET A 272 -2.90 -21.24 24.94
C MET A 272 -1.81 -20.84 23.94
N PHE A 273 -0.55 -20.65 24.36
CA PHE A 273 0.54 -20.29 23.43
C PHE A 273 1.89 -20.90 23.84
N SER A 274 2.60 -21.44 22.87
CA SER A 274 3.98 -21.92 22.93
C SER A 274 4.98 -20.76 23.13
N PRO A 275 6.17 -20.99 23.72
CA PRO A 275 7.27 -20.02 23.69
C PRO A 275 7.60 -19.49 22.29
N ASP A 276 7.37 -20.26 21.23
CA ASP A 276 7.62 -19.90 19.84
C ASP A 276 6.50 -19.06 19.17
N ASP A 277 5.33 -18.91 19.82
CA ASP A 277 4.15 -18.44 19.10
C ASP A 277 4.20 -16.95 18.72
N THR A 278 4.28 -16.72 17.41
CA THR A 278 4.26 -15.43 16.71
C THR A 278 5.44 -14.49 16.97
N ILE A 279 6.64 -14.95 16.57
CA ILE A 279 7.63 -14.03 16.01
C ILE A 279 7.03 -13.42 14.74
N CYS A 280 6.77 -12.11 14.74
CA CYS A 280 6.37 -11.43 13.51
C CYS A 280 7.60 -11.26 12.61
N PHE A 281 7.55 -11.85 11.42
CA PHE A 281 8.62 -11.80 10.43
C PHE A 281 8.02 -11.67 9.04
N PHE A 282 8.37 -10.59 8.34
CA PHE A 282 8.15 -10.48 6.90
C PHE A 282 9.51 -10.73 6.21
N PRO A 283 9.59 -11.70 5.27
CA PRO A 283 10.86 -12.02 4.63
C PRO A 283 11.39 -10.83 3.82
N PRO A 284 12.71 -10.76 3.60
CA PRO A 284 13.33 -9.82 2.67
C PRO A 284 12.59 -9.75 1.34
N GLN A 285 12.61 -8.56 0.74
CA GLN A 285 11.80 -8.23 -0.42
C GLN A 285 11.99 -9.25 -1.56
N VAL A 286 10.88 -9.91 -1.91
CA VAL A 286 10.75 -10.91 -2.97
C VAL A 286 10.81 -10.22 -4.34
N TRP A 287 11.55 -10.78 -5.30
CA TRP A 287 11.59 -10.27 -6.67
C TRP A 287 10.36 -10.70 -7.46
N THR A 288 9.88 -9.82 -8.33
CA THR A 288 8.90 -10.18 -9.36
C THR A 288 9.28 -9.50 -10.69
N PRO A 289 8.85 -10.04 -11.83
CA PRO A 289 9.09 -9.43 -13.14
C PRO A 289 8.64 -7.97 -13.22
N GLN A 290 7.52 -7.62 -12.58
CA GLN A 290 6.98 -6.25 -12.56
C GLN A 290 7.88 -5.30 -11.73
N ARG A 291 8.43 -5.79 -10.61
CA ARG A 291 9.34 -5.02 -9.74
C ARG A 291 10.78 -4.98 -10.27
N HIS A 292 11.11 -5.74 -11.31
CA HIS A 292 12.48 -5.89 -11.83
C HIS A 292 13.20 -4.57 -12.08
N LYS A 293 12.52 -3.53 -12.60
CA LYS A 293 13.14 -2.22 -12.88
C LYS A 293 13.71 -1.55 -11.61
N ALA A 294 13.07 -1.74 -10.45
CA ALA A 294 13.46 -1.16 -9.17
C ALA A 294 14.65 -1.86 -8.49
N TYR A 295 15.05 -3.04 -8.98
CA TYR A 295 16.16 -3.80 -8.37
C TYR A 295 17.54 -3.24 -8.75
N PRO A 296 18.60 -3.51 -7.95
CA PRO A 296 19.95 -3.01 -8.19
C PRO A 296 20.49 -3.51 -9.53
N ARG A 297 21.52 -2.83 -10.05
CA ARG A 297 22.15 -3.20 -11.33
C ARG A 297 22.60 -4.67 -11.35
N ARG A 298 23.31 -5.13 -10.32
CA ARG A 298 23.81 -6.51 -10.20
C ARG A 298 22.69 -7.56 -10.17
N PHE A 299 21.53 -7.22 -9.59
CA PHE A 299 20.37 -8.10 -9.62
C PHE A 299 19.87 -8.31 -11.05
N LYS A 300 19.72 -7.20 -11.78
CA LYS A 300 19.23 -7.22 -13.17
C LYS A 300 20.23 -7.92 -14.09
N GLU A 301 21.53 -7.73 -13.85
CA GLU A 301 22.60 -8.48 -14.52
C GLU A 301 22.53 -9.98 -14.17
N ALA A 302 22.34 -10.37 -12.91
CA ALA A 302 22.21 -11.78 -12.51
C ALA A 302 20.97 -12.47 -13.14
N VAL A 303 19.82 -11.80 -13.17
CA VAL A 303 18.63 -12.29 -13.89
C VAL A 303 18.91 -12.42 -15.39
N ASN A 304 19.54 -11.42 -16.02
CA ASN A 304 19.85 -11.47 -17.44
C ASN A 304 20.83 -12.60 -17.78
N VAL A 305 21.85 -12.81 -16.94
CA VAL A 305 22.78 -13.95 -17.06
C VAL A 305 22.02 -15.28 -16.96
N LEU A 306 21.06 -15.43 -16.04
CA LEU A 306 20.29 -16.68 -15.92
C LEU A 306 19.25 -16.89 -17.02
N LEU A 307 18.66 -15.81 -17.56
CA LEU A 307 17.76 -15.89 -18.72
C LEU A 307 18.51 -16.25 -20.01
N THR A 308 19.79 -15.90 -20.12
CA THR A 308 20.64 -16.15 -21.30
C THR A 308 21.56 -17.36 -21.16
N ALA A 309 21.84 -17.83 -19.94
CA ALA A 309 22.66 -19.01 -19.70
C ALA A 309 21.88 -20.31 -19.96
N ASN A 310 22.43 -21.16 -20.82
CA ASN A 310 21.93 -22.52 -21.00
C ASN A 310 22.34 -23.41 -19.81
N SER A 311 21.64 -23.23 -18.69
CA SER A 311 21.92 -23.91 -17.41
C SER A 311 21.39 -25.36 -17.34
N GLY A 312 20.72 -25.85 -18.40
CA GLY A 312 19.98 -27.12 -18.38
C GLY A 312 18.69 -27.10 -17.56
N VAL A 313 18.46 -26.06 -16.75
CA VAL A 313 17.24 -25.85 -15.96
C VAL A 313 16.39 -24.77 -16.63
N PRO A 314 15.10 -25.01 -16.91
CA PRO A 314 14.19 -24.03 -17.49
C PRO A 314 14.18 -22.68 -16.75
N SER A 315 14.22 -21.58 -17.51
CA SER A 315 14.39 -20.23 -16.97
C SER A 315 13.29 -19.83 -15.98
N ASN A 316 12.07 -20.33 -16.14
CA ASN A 316 10.97 -20.12 -15.19
C ASN A 316 11.25 -20.68 -13.78
N ILE A 317 12.04 -21.75 -13.65
CA ILE A 317 12.48 -22.28 -12.35
C ILE A 317 13.50 -21.32 -11.73
N TRP A 318 14.41 -20.75 -12.51
CA TRP A 318 15.33 -19.71 -12.01
C TRP A 318 14.59 -18.43 -11.58
N LEU A 319 13.56 -18.02 -12.32
CA LEU A 319 12.72 -16.90 -11.91
C LEU A 319 12.01 -17.18 -10.57
N ARG A 320 11.54 -18.42 -10.35
CA ARG A 320 11.00 -18.87 -9.05
C ARG A 320 12.04 -18.87 -7.93
N VAL A 321 13.31 -19.15 -8.20
CA VAL A 321 14.38 -19.02 -7.19
C VAL A 321 14.65 -17.54 -6.89
N PHE A 322 14.65 -16.70 -7.92
CA PHE A 322 14.89 -15.26 -7.79
C PHE A 322 13.78 -14.53 -7.04
N GLU A 323 12.53 -15.02 -7.10
CA GLU A 323 11.46 -14.58 -6.19
C GLU A 323 11.95 -14.58 -4.73
N TYR A 324 12.61 -15.63 -4.25
CA TYR A 324 13.08 -15.71 -2.84
C TYR A 324 14.45 -15.07 -2.57
N CYS A 325 15.08 -14.46 -3.58
CA CYS A 325 16.39 -13.82 -3.42
C CYS A 325 16.23 -12.39 -2.90
N ALA A 326 16.79 -12.12 -1.71
CA ALA A 326 16.70 -10.82 -1.06
C ALA A 326 17.32 -9.69 -1.90
N PHE A 327 16.61 -8.58 -2.03
CA PHE A 327 17.07 -7.35 -2.72
C PHE A 327 18.45 -6.87 -2.26
N GLU A 328 18.73 -7.01 -0.96
CA GLU A 328 19.95 -6.59 -0.30
C GLU A 328 21.20 -7.36 -0.78
N TRP A 329 21.05 -8.62 -1.19
CA TRP A 329 22.17 -9.47 -1.66
C TRP A 329 22.84 -8.94 -2.94
N PHE A 330 22.18 -8.03 -3.65
CA PHE A 330 22.62 -7.51 -4.94
C PHE A 330 22.87 -5.99 -4.93
N GLN A 331 22.77 -5.34 -3.76
CA GLN A 331 23.22 -3.96 -3.63
C GLN A 331 24.74 -3.88 -3.89
N GLU A 332 25.18 -2.82 -4.55
CA GLU A 332 26.59 -2.46 -4.50
C GLU A 332 26.87 -1.79 -3.15
N GLU A 333 28.02 -2.09 -2.56
CA GLU A 333 28.46 -1.44 -1.32
C GLU A 333 28.83 0.03 -1.61
N LEU A 334 27.79 0.88 -1.59
CA LEU A 334 27.87 2.30 -1.88
C LEU A 334 28.80 2.99 -0.87
N ARG A 335 29.94 3.50 -1.36
CA ARG A 335 30.83 4.41 -0.63
C ARG A 335 30.06 5.65 -0.20
N ALA A 336 30.42 6.22 0.95
CA ALA A 336 29.65 7.28 1.61
C ALA A 336 29.32 8.48 0.70
N GLU A 337 30.29 8.97 -0.08
CA GLU A 337 30.12 10.13 -0.98
C GLU A 337 29.07 9.91 -2.09
N ALA A 338 28.93 8.67 -2.58
CA ALA A 338 27.98 8.36 -3.64
C ALA A 338 26.52 8.39 -3.15
N LYS A 339 26.29 8.13 -1.85
CA LYS A 339 24.97 8.25 -1.22
C LYS A 339 24.57 9.73 -1.09
N LEU A 340 25.50 10.56 -0.61
CA LEU A 340 25.31 11.99 -0.41
C LEU A 340 24.94 12.73 -1.71
N ARG A 341 25.58 12.37 -2.84
CA ARG A 341 25.32 13.00 -4.15
C ARG A 341 23.89 12.76 -4.66
N ALA A 342 23.45 11.50 -4.62
CA ALA A 342 22.14 11.09 -5.12
C ALA A 342 20.96 11.74 -4.38
N LEU A 343 21.18 12.22 -3.15
CA LEU A 343 20.18 12.93 -2.35
C LEU A 343 20.02 14.39 -2.74
N LEU A 344 21.13 15.08 -2.93
CA LEU A 344 21.12 16.52 -3.23
C LEU A 344 20.47 16.81 -4.59
N GLU A 345 20.63 15.89 -5.54
CA GLU A 345 20.04 15.92 -6.89
C GLU A 345 18.54 15.56 -6.91
N SER A 346 17.93 15.22 -5.76
CA SER A 346 16.50 14.87 -5.62
C SER A 346 15.64 15.94 -4.93
N THR A 347 16.20 17.14 -4.74
CA THR A 347 15.59 18.30 -4.08
C THR A 347 15.23 19.39 -5.07
#